data_AF-A0AA35L600-F1
#
_entry.id   AF-A0AA35L600-F1
#
_cell.length_a   1.000
_cell.length_b   1.000
_cell.length_c   1.000
_cell.angle_alpha   90.00
_cell.angle_beta   90.00
_cell.angle_gamma   90.00
#
_symmetry.space_group_name_H-M   'P 1'
#
loop_
_entity.id
_entity.type
_entity.pdbx_description
1 polymer ?
#
loop_
_entity_poly.entity_id
_entity_poly.type
_entity_poly.pdbx_seq_one_letter_code
_entity_poly.pdbx_strand_id
1 'polypeptide(L)'
;MPSAFPITYSNPGTAQQQIFYESLPYSVMRELRKAIADSGLKSSYVTGMLEGIATGYIMLPQDWKDLMRTLLSPAQYVVFESEFKHSASALSDPQHTANELYGAGQFADITAQATLTPVHFVRTATCVQRAFGKSLFLGNR
;
A
#
# COMPACT_ATOMS: atom_id res chain seq x y z
N MET A 1 4.96 6.34 16.40
CA MET A 1 4.32 5.18 15.73
C MET A 1 4.26 5.50 14.25
N PRO A 2 4.69 4.62 13.33
CA PRO A 2 4.53 4.90 11.91
C PRO A 2 3.03 4.87 11.60
N SER A 3 2.49 6.00 11.17
CA SER A 3 1.10 6.17 10.76
C SER A 3 1.07 6.25 9.23
N ALA A 4 0.19 5.49 8.58
CA ALA A 4 -0.06 5.61 7.14
C ALA A 4 -1.01 6.79 6.90
N PHE A 5 -0.71 7.62 5.91
CA PHE A 5 -1.42 8.86 5.60
C PHE A 5 -1.98 8.85 4.17
N PRO A 6 -3.04 8.08 3.88
CA PRO A 6 -3.74 8.12 2.60
C PRO A 6 -4.06 9.55 2.14
N ILE A 7 -4.00 9.74 0.82
CA ILE A 7 -4.32 11.01 0.18
C ILE A 7 -5.82 11.08 -0.10
N THR A 8 -6.42 12.21 0.20
CA THR A 8 -7.77 12.58 -0.25
C THR A 8 -7.63 13.74 -1.25
N TYR A 9 -8.18 13.58 -2.45
CA TYR A 9 -8.30 14.70 -3.40
C TYR A 9 -9.53 15.54 -3.05
N SER A 10 -9.34 16.84 -2.87
CA SER A 10 -10.47 17.77 -2.90
C SER A 10 -10.57 18.42 -4.29
N ASN A 11 -11.80 18.55 -4.77
CA ASN A 11 -12.23 19.25 -5.99
C ASN A 11 -11.90 18.61 -7.35
N PRO A 12 -12.83 17.84 -7.96
CA PRO A 12 -12.71 17.40 -9.35
C PRO A 12 -13.05 18.50 -10.39
N GLY A 13 -13.03 19.79 -10.04
CA GLY A 13 -13.61 20.87 -10.88
C GLY A 13 -12.87 22.21 -10.97
N THR A 14 -11.71 22.40 -10.32
CA THR A 14 -10.92 23.63 -10.43
C THR A 14 -9.46 23.33 -10.77
N ALA A 15 -8.77 24.30 -11.39
CA ALA A 15 -7.41 24.15 -11.94
C ALA A 15 -6.29 23.90 -10.89
N GLN A 16 -6.63 23.76 -9.60
CA GLN A 16 -5.69 23.51 -8.52
C GLN A 16 -6.20 22.34 -7.67
N GLN A 17 -5.78 21.12 -8.04
CA GLN A 17 -6.09 19.90 -7.31
C GLN A 17 -5.38 19.93 -5.95
N GLN A 18 -6.12 20.11 -4.86
CA GLN A 18 -5.54 20.23 -3.52
C GLN A 18 -5.48 18.83 -2.88
N ILE A 19 -4.26 18.39 -2.61
CA ILE A 19 -3.92 17.09 -2.02
C ILE A 19 -3.96 17.23 -0.50
N PHE A 20 -4.87 16.52 0.16
CA PHE A 20 -4.90 16.41 1.61
C PHE A 20 -4.37 15.05 2.06
N TYR A 21 -3.43 15.04 2.99
CA TYR A 21 -2.96 13.81 3.63
C TYR A 21 -3.82 13.58 4.87
N GLU A 22 -4.68 12.57 4.85
CA GLU A 22 -5.49 12.19 6.00
C GLU A 22 -4.94 10.88 6.58
N SER A 23 -4.90 10.76 7.90
CA SER A 23 -4.45 9.50 8.52
C SER A 23 -5.45 8.40 8.22
N LEU A 24 -4.98 7.19 7.91
CA LEU A 24 -5.88 6.05 7.77
C LEU A 24 -6.66 5.90 9.08
N PRO A 25 -8.00 5.82 9.06
CA PRO A 25 -8.78 5.86 10.28
C PRO A 25 -8.31 4.79 11.27
N TYR A 26 -8.10 5.18 12.52
CA TYR A 26 -7.62 4.27 13.57
C TYR A 26 -8.53 3.04 13.73
N SER A 27 -9.83 3.20 13.47
CA SER A 27 -10.81 2.10 13.42
C SER A 27 -10.42 1.01 12.41
N VAL A 28 -10.05 1.40 11.19
CA VAL A 28 -9.64 0.48 10.12
C VAL A 28 -8.33 -0.23 10.50
N MET A 29 -7.35 0.50 11.04
CA MET A 29 -6.10 -0.11 11.52
C MET A 29 -6.35 -1.10 12.66
N ARG A 30 -7.21 -0.75 13.60
CA ARG A 30 -7.56 -1.58 14.76
C ARG A 30 -8.28 -2.85 14.31
N GLU A 31 -9.23 -2.72 13.41
CA GLU A 31 -9.98 -3.85 12.86
C GLU A 31 -9.05 -4.79 12.06
N LEU A 32 -8.10 -4.25 11.30
CA LEU A 32 -7.14 -5.07 10.55
C LEU A 32 -6.22 -5.87 11.48
N ARG A 33 -5.71 -5.23 12.54
CA ARG A 33 -4.92 -5.91 13.57
C ARG A 33 -5.74 -6.99 14.28
N LYS A 34 -7.00 -6.70 14.57
CA LYS A 34 -7.92 -7.67 15.18
C LYS A 34 -8.17 -8.85 14.24
N ALA A 35 -8.45 -8.60 12.97
CA ALA A 35 -8.65 -9.64 11.95
C ALA A 35 -7.43 -10.57 11.84
N ILE A 36 -6.23 -10.00 11.86
CA ILE A 36 -4.96 -10.76 11.85
C ILE A 36 -4.78 -11.56 13.14
N ALA A 37 -5.11 -11.01 14.30
CA ALA A 37 -5.00 -11.71 15.58
C ALA A 37 -6.02 -12.86 15.70
N ASP A 38 -7.26 -12.65 15.23
CA ASP A 38 -8.36 -13.60 15.38
C ASP A 38 -8.31 -14.73 14.33
N SER A 39 -8.01 -14.40 13.08
CA SER A 39 -8.08 -15.35 11.94
C SER A 39 -6.71 -15.74 11.38
N GLY A 40 -5.64 -15.09 11.82
CA GLY A 40 -4.32 -15.22 11.24
C GLY A 40 -4.16 -14.42 9.94
N LEU A 41 -2.92 -14.03 9.67
CA LEU A 41 -2.53 -13.22 8.50
C LEU A 41 -2.91 -13.86 7.16
N LYS A 42 -3.05 -15.19 7.10
CA LYS A 42 -3.38 -15.96 5.89
C LYS A 42 -4.87 -16.11 5.60
N SER A 43 -5.74 -15.54 6.44
CA SER A 43 -7.18 -15.65 6.26
C SER A 43 -7.65 -14.89 5.03
N SER A 44 -8.63 -15.46 4.32
CA SER A 44 -9.36 -14.76 3.26
C SER A 44 -10.02 -13.47 3.77
N TYR A 45 -10.39 -13.43 5.06
CA TYR A 45 -10.93 -12.23 5.71
C TYR A 45 -9.92 -11.08 5.75
N VAL A 46 -8.66 -11.35 6.13
CA VAL A 46 -7.58 -10.35 6.15
C VAL A 46 -7.26 -9.87 4.74
N THR A 47 -7.26 -10.78 3.77
CA THR A 47 -7.02 -10.45 2.36
C THR A 47 -8.11 -9.54 1.81
N GLY A 48 -9.39 -9.89 2.03
CA GLY A 48 -10.53 -9.07 1.61
C GLY A 48 -10.56 -7.70 2.30
N MET A 49 -10.12 -7.62 3.56
CA MET A 49 -10.00 -6.34 4.25
C MET A 49 -8.92 -5.45 3.64
N LEU A 50 -7.77 -6.03 3.24
CA LEU A 50 -6.71 -5.30 2.53
C LEU A 50 -7.18 -4.81 1.15
N GLU A 51 -7.94 -5.63 0.43
CA GLU A 51 -8.58 -5.27 -0.84
C GLU A 51 -9.60 -4.13 -0.66
N GLY A 52 -10.40 -4.17 0.41
CA GLY A 52 -11.31 -3.09 0.77
C GLY A 52 -10.58 -1.78 1.03
N ILE A 53 -9.45 -1.82 1.75
CA ILE A 53 -8.61 -0.63 1.98
C ILE A 53 -8.03 -0.11 0.66
N ALA A 54 -7.50 -0.99 -0.19
CA ALA A 54 -6.96 -0.64 -1.50
C ALA A 54 -7.98 0.02 -2.44
N THR A 55 -9.26 -0.35 -2.31
CA THR A 55 -10.34 0.19 -3.14
C THR A 55 -10.95 1.46 -2.55
N GLY A 56 -11.04 1.54 -1.21
CA GLY A 56 -11.68 2.64 -0.50
C GLY A 56 -10.76 3.84 -0.24
N TYR A 57 -9.44 3.63 -0.24
CA TYR A 57 -8.46 4.68 0.08
C TYR A 57 -7.36 4.76 -0.97
N ILE A 58 -6.96 5.99 -1.26
CA ILE A 58 -5.81 6.26 -2.13
C ILE A 58 -4.56 6.28 -1.25
N MET A 59 -3.82 5.18 -1.25
CA MET A 59 -2.60 5.03 -0.46
C MET A 59 -1.35 5.16 -1.33
N LEU A 60 -0.41 5.97 -0.87
CA LEU A 60 0.89 6.10 -1.50
C LEU A 60 1.69 4.80 -1.38
N PRO A 61 2.67 4.56 -2.29
CA PRO A 61 3.62 3.47 -2.12
C PRO A 61 4.29 3.47 -0.73
N GLN A 62 4.60 4.64 -0.17
CA GLN A 62 5.17 4.76 1.17
C GLN A 62 4.16 4.37 2.28
N ASP A 63 2.90 4.77 2.16
CA ASP A 63 1.85 4.41 3.12
C ASP A 63 1.68 2.90 3.23
N TRP A 64 1.71 2.20 2.10
CA TRP A 64 1.67 0.73 2.07
C TRP A 64 2.88 0.10 2.77
N LYS A 65 4.08 0.65 2.58
CA LYS A 65 5.29 0.16 3.26
C LYS A 65 5.18 0.35 4.77
N ASP A 66 4.71 1.51 5.22
CA ASP A 66 4.57 1.79 6.64
C ASP A 66 3.45 0.97 7.28
N LEU A 67 2.31 0.82 6.60
CA LEU A 67 1.24 -0.07 7.02
C LEU A 67 1.77 -1.50 7.19
N MET A 68 2.42 -2.07 6.17
CA MET A 68 2.92 -3.44 6.21
C MET A 68 4.02 -3.64 7.25
N ARG A 69 4.86 -2.64 7.49
CA ARG A 69 5.86 -2.69 8.56
C ARG A 69 5.23 -2.78 9.95
N THR A 70 4.02 -2.25 10.14
CA THR A 70 3.28 -2.39 11.41
C THR A 70 2.52 -3.71 11.56
N LEU A 71 2.22 -4.38 10.46
CA LEU A 71 1.39 -5.61 10.44
C LEU A 71 2.23 -6.90 10.36
N LEU A 72 3.36 -6.84 9.68
CA LEU A 72 4.21 -7.99 9.40
C LEU A 72 5.35 -8.10 10.41
N SER A 73 5.80 -9.34 10.68
CA SER A 73 7.08 -9.55 11.38
C SER A 73 8.25 -9.06 10.50
N PRO A 74 9.44 -8.78 11.07
CA PRO A 74 10.59 -8.34 10.28
C PRO A 74 10.93 -9.29 9.11
N ALA A 75 10.86 -10.60 9.32
CA ALA A 75 11.12 -11.60 8.27
C ALA A 75 10.06 -11.58 7.16
N GLN A 76 8.78 -11.45 7.54
CA GLN A 76 7.68 -11.33 6.57
C GLN A 76 7.77 -10.02 5.79
N TYR A 77 8.18 -8.93 6.46
CA TYR A 77 8.33 -7.62 5.85
C TYR A 77 9.43 -7.60 4.78
N VAL A 78 10.58 -8.23 5.02
CA VAL A 78 11.66 -8.33 4.02
C VAL A 78 11.16 -8.99 2.72
N VAL A 79 10.36 -10.04 2.86
CA VAL A 79 9.82 -10.74 1.69
C VAL A 79 8.72 -9.96 1.02
N PHE A 80 7.84 -9.33 1.80
CA PHE A 80 6.88 -8.38 1.27
C PHE A 80 7.57 -7.27 0.45
N GLU A 81 8.63 -6.66 0.99
CA GLU A 81 9.34 -5.57 0.33
C GLU A 81 9.99 -6.01 -0.98
N SER A 82 10.66 -7.17 -0.96
CA SER A 82 11.25 -7.79 -2.16
C SER A 82 10.18 -8.09 -3.23
N GLU A 83 9.06 -8.68 -2.83
CA GLU A 83 7.98 -9.02 -3.75
C GLU A 83 7.20 -7.81 -4.25
N PHE A 84 7.11 -6.76 -3.44
CA PHE A 84 6.51 -5.49 -3.86
C PHE A 84 7.38 -4.84 -4.94
N LYS A 85 8.70 -4.77 -4.71
CA LYS A 85 9.64 -4.27 -5.72
C LYS A 85 9.59 -5.10 -7.00
N HIS A 86 9.57 -6.43 -6.88
CA HIS A 86 9.45 -7.33 -8.04
C HIS A 86 8.14 -7.11 -8.80
N SER A 87 7.01 -7.01 -8.08
CA SER A 87 5.69 -6.78 -8.68
C SER A 87 5.61 -5.42 -9.38
N ALA A 88 6.21 -4.38 -8.79
CA ALA A 88 6.29 -3.05 -9.39
C ALA A 88 7.09 -3.06 -10.70
N SER A 89 8.20 -3.80 -10.76
CA SER A 89 8.94 -4.01 -12.02
C SER A 89 8.11 -4.78 -13.06
N ALA A 90 7.44 -5.86 -12.64
CA ALA A 90 6.64 -6.69 -13.54
C ALA A 90 5.40 -6.00 -14.10
N LEU A 91 4.80 -5.07 -13.34
CA LEU A 91 3.63 -4.28 -13.73
C LEU A 91 3.99 -2.89 -14.26
N SER A 92 5.28 -2.62 -14.51
CA SER A 92 5.70 -1.35 -15.09
C SER A 92 5.45 -1.30 -16.60
N ASP A 93 5.18 -0.11 -17.10
CA ASP A 93 5.05 0.20 -18.53
C ASP A 93 5.57 1.63 -18.82
N PRO A 94 5.63 2.07 -20.08
CA PRO A 94 6.15 3.40 -20.42
C PRO A 94 5.43 4.59 -19.77
N GLN A 95 4.20 4.40 -19.28
CA GLN A 95 3.40 5.43 -18.62
C GLN A 95 3.36 5.26 -17.09
N HIS A 96 3.77 4.10 -16.58
CA HIS A 96 3.78 3.76 -15.15
C HIS A 96 5.07 2.99 -14.83
N THR A 97 6.13 3.71 -14.57
CA THR A 97 7.46 3.15 -14.30
C THR A 97 7.50 2.41 -12.95
N ALA A 98 8.44 1.47 -12.82
CA ALA A 98 8.62 0.73 -11.57
C ALA A 98 8.94 1.65 -10.37
N ASN A 99 9.61 2.77 -10.62
CA ASN A 99 9.95 3.76 -9.60
C ASN A 99 8.70 4.48 -9.08
N GLU A 100 7.72 4.75 -9.94
CA GLU A 100 6.44 5.36 -9.55
C GLU A 100 5.60 4.38 -8.73
N LEU A 101 5.50 3.13 -9.19
CA LEU A 101 4.69 2.10 -8.52
C LEU A 101 5.26 1.69 -7.16
N TYR A 102 6.59 1.65 -7.01
CA TYR A 102 7.24 1.28 -5.76
C TYR A 102 7.55 2.48 -4.85
N GLY A 103 7.55 3.71 -5.38
CA GLY A 103 8.03 4.89 -4.65
C GLY A 103 9.54 4.82 -4.41
N ALA A 104 10.32 4.82 -5.48
CA ALA A 104 11.78 4.86 -5.44
C ALA A 104 12.35 5.83 -6.48
N GLY A 105 13.67 6.06 -6.45
CA GLY A 105 14.32 7.04 -7.30
C GLY A 105 13.78 8.44 -7.02
N GLN A 106 13.33 9.14 -8.06
CA GLN A 106 12.72 10.48 -7.94
C GLN A 106 11.40 10.49 -7.15
N PHE A 107 10.77 9.33 -6.96
CA PHE A 107 9.54 9.16 -6.19
C PHE A 107 9.81 8.54 -4.80
N ALA A 108 11.04 8.61 -4.29
CA ALA A 108 11.34 8.17 -2.93
C ALA A 108 10.67 9.07 -1.87
N ASP A 109 10.46 10.36 -2.20
CA ASP A 109 9.80 11.32 -1.32
C ASP A 109 8.27 11.26 -1.47
N ILE A 110 7.54 11.40 -0.35
CA ILE A 110 6.07 11.38 -0.34
C ILE A 110 5.45 12.50 -1.16
N THR A 111 6.10 13.67 -1.22
CA THR A 111 5.63 14.82 -2.01
C THR A 111 5.70 14.53 -3.51
N ALA A 112 6.74 13.81 -3.95
CA ALA A 112 6.84 13.34 -5.33
C ALA A 112 5.80 12.25 -5.63
N GLN A 113 5.58 11.31 -4.70
CA GLN A 113 4.53 10.27 -4.85
C GLN A 113 3.13 10.87 -4.94
N ALA A 114 2.87 11.97 -4.23
CA ALA A 114 1.58 12.64 -4.26
C ALA A 114 1.22 13.29 -5.60
N THR A 115 2.22 13.55 -6.46
CA THR A 115 2.00 14.04 -7.83
C THR A 115 1.48 12.96 -8.79
N LEU A 116 1.49 11.69 -8.37
CA LEU A 116 1.02 10.57 -9.18
C LEU A 116 -0.51 10.57 -9.34
N THR A 117 -0.97 9.92 -10.40
CA THR A 117 -2.39 9.85 -10.74
C THR A 117 -3.09 8.68 -10.05
N PRO A 118 -4.44 8.69 -9.93
CA PRO A 118 -5.21 7.56 -9.40
C PRO A 118 -4.86 6.19 -9.99
N VAL A 119 -4.52 6.14 -11.29
CA VAL A 119 -4.13 4.90 -11.99
C VAL A 119 -2.85 4.30 -11.41
N HIS A 120 -1.89 5.14 -11.00
CA HIS A 120 -0.68 4.67 -10.32
C HIS A 120 -1.03 4.00 -9.00
N PHE A 121 -1.92 4.59 -8.20
CA PHE A 121 -2.27 4.05 -6.89
C PHE A 121 -3.02 2.72 -6.98
N VAL A 122 -3.90 2.55 -7.98
CA VAL A 122 -4.57 1.26 -8.24
C VAL A 122 -3.53 0.17 -8.59
N ARG A 123 -2.54 0.51 -9.43
CA ARG A 123 -1.45 -0.42 -9.78
C ARG A 123 -0.54 -0.72 -8.59
N THR A 124 -0.20 0.29 -7.80
CA THR A 124 0.54 0.14 -6.55
C THR A 124 -0.17 -0.81 -5.61
N ALA A 125 -1.49 -0.63 -5.41
CA ALA A 125 -2.28 -1.52 -4.57
C ALA A 125 -2.29 -2.96 -5.09
N THR A 126 -2.37 -3.16 -6.41
CA THR A 126 -2.25 -4.49 -7.03
C THR A 126 -0.88 -5.12 -6.74
N CYS A 127 0.20 -4.33 -6.83
CA CYS A 127 1.55 -4.81 -6.50
C CYS A 127 1.64 -5.23 -5.03
N VAL A 128 1.04 -4.45 -4.13
CA VAL A 128 1.01 -4.71 -2.69
C VAL A 128 0.21 -5.97 -2.35
N GLN A 129 -0.95 -6.18 -2.98
CA GLN A 129 -1.75 -7.40 -2.78
C GLN A 129 -1.00 -8.66 -3.22
N ARG A 130 -0.31 -8.62 -4.36
CA ARG A 130 0.54 -9.72 -4.83
C ARG A 130 1.69 -10.00 -3.86
N ALA A 131 2.34 -8.95 -3.38
CA ALA A 131 3.45 -9.05 -2.44
C ALA A 131 3.00 -9.58 -1.08
N PHE A 132 1.86 -9.11 -0.59
CA PHE A 132 1.25 -9.57 0.65
C PHE A 132 0.92 -11.06 0.56
N GLY A 133 0.25 -11.51 -0.50
CA GLY A 133 -0.06 -12.93 -0.69
C GLY A 133 1.17 -13.83 -0.60
N LYS A 134 2.32 -13.39 -1.12
CA LYS A 134 3.57 -14.16 -1.08
C LYS A 134 4.27 -14.14 0.28
N SER A 135 4.22 -13.04 1.03
CA SER A 135 4.84 -12.95 2.37
C SER A 135 4.18 -13.88 3.39
N LEU A 136 2.93 -14.29 3.15
CA LEU A 136 2.20 -15.28 3.95
C LEU A 136 2.82 -16.68 3.94
N PHE A 137 3.56 -17.06 2.90
CA PHE A 137 4.03 -18.45 2.75
C PHE A 137 5.25 -18.80 3.62
N LEU A 138 5.91 -17.81 4.23
CA LEU A 138 7.13 -18.03 5.03
C LEU A 138 6.90 -18.53 6.46
N GLY A 139 5.68 -18.46 6.98
CA GLY A 139 5.39 -18.85 8.38
C GLY A 139 5.22 -20.34 8.64
N ASN A 140 5.76 -21.25 7.82
CA ASN A 140 5.59 -22.70 8.01
C ASN A 140 6.80 -23.52 7.55
N ARG A 141 7.97 -23.25 8.14
CA ARG A 141 9.10 -24.19 8.15
C ARG A 141 9.69 -24.25 9.54
#